data_AF-A0A1I1PC87-F1
#
_entry.id   AF-A0A1I1PC87-F1
#
_cell.length_a   1.000
_cell.length_b   1.000
_cell.length_c   1.000
_cell.angle_alpha   90.00
_cell.angle_beta   90.00
_cell.angle_gamma   90.00
#
_symmetry.space_group_name_H-M   'P 1'
#
loop_
_entity.id
_entity.type
_entity.pdbx_description
1 polymer ?
#
loop_
_entity_poly.entity_id
_entity_poly.type
_entity_poly.pdbx_seq_one_letter_code
_entity_poly.pdbx_strand_id
1 'polypeptide(L)' 'MIVIRQPAGKGDAFFVTMVALKMPPTPEEIDKIFADHEMKVVGPPVKID' A
#
# COMPACT_ATOMS: atom_id res chain seq x y z
N MET A 1 -16.60 -4.52 15.95
CA MET A 1 -15.63 -5.25 15.11
C MET A 1 -14.24 -4.85 15.57
N ILE A 2 -13.44 -5.78 16.09
CA ILE A 2 -12.05 -5.52 16.49
C ILE A 2 -11.17 -6.06 15.36
N VAL A 3 -10.38 -5.18 14.74
CA VAL A 3 -9.44 -5.56 13.67
C VAL A 3 -8.04 -5.60 14.26
N ILE A 4 -7.41 -6.77 14.26
CA ILE A 4 -6.03 -6.94 14.71
C ILE A 4 -5.17 -7.11 13.45
N ARG A 5 -4.38 -6.08 13.11
CA ARG A 5 -3.39 -6.12 12.02
C ARG A 5 -2.00 -6.09 12.63
N GLN A 6 -1.19 -7.11 12.37
CA GLN A 6 0.21 -7.12 12.76
C GLN A 6 1.05 -6.60 11.58
N PRO A 7 1.95 -5.62 11.79
CA PRO A 7 2.84 -5.13 10.73
C PRO A 7 3.92 -6.17 10.33
N ALA A 8 4.25 -7.10 11.22
CA ALA A 8 5.25 -8.14 10.97
C ALA A 8 4.92 -8.98 9.72
N GLY A 9 5.92 -9.17 8.85
CA GLY A 9 5.78 -9.89 7.58
C GLY A 9 5.59 -8.94 6.40
N LYS A 10 4.52 -9.12 5.60
CA LYS A 10 4.31 -8.36 4.36
C LYS A 10 3.97 -6.88 4.59
N GLY A 11 3.50 -6.51 5.79
CA GLY A 11 3.23 -5.12 6.15
C GLY A 11 4.52 -4.28 6.24
N ASP A 12 5.53 -4.79 6.92
CA ASP A 12 6.85 -4.14 7.01
C ASP A 12 7.52 -4.02 5.63
N ALA A 13 7.48 -5.09 4.83
CA ALA A 13 8.02 -5.08 3.48
C ALA A 13 7.34 -4.03 2.59
N PHE A 14 6.02 -3.79 2.77
CA PHE A 14 5.30 -2.76 2.04
C PHE A 14 5.84 -1.37 2.36
N PHE A 15 6.10 -1.06 3.64
CA PHE A 15 6.64 0.23 4.03
C PHE A 15 8.06 0.46 3.47
N VAL A 16 8.90 -0.58 3.43
CA VAL A 16 10.22 -0.51 2.80
C VAL A 16 10.09 -0.19 1.30
N THR A 17 9.21 -0.90 0.58
CA THR A 17 8.95 -0.65 -0.85
C THR A 17 8.48 0.77 -1.09
N MET A 18 7.54 1.27 -0.28
CA MET A 18 7.00 2.62 -0.41
C MET A 18 8.04 3.71 -0.15
N VAL A 19 8.91 3.54 0.85
CA VAL A 19 9.99 4.51 1.17
C VAL A 19 11.06 4.57 0.08
N ALA A 20 11.27 3.47 -0.65
CA ALA A 20 12.25 3.39 -1.73
C ALA A 20 11.79 4.11 -3.01
N LEU A 21 10.50 4.47 -3.14
CA LEU A 21 9.97 5.19 -4.30
C LEU A 21 10.52 6.62 -4.35
N LYS A 22 11.23 6.94 -5.43
CA LYS A 22 11.80 8.28 -5.66
C LYS A 22 10.81 9.29 -6.25
N MET A 23 9.68 8.80 -6.75
CA MET A 23 8.63 9.57 -7.40
C MET A 23 7.27 8.99 -7.00
N PRO A 24 6.19 9.79 -7.05
CA PRO A 24 4.85 9.26 -6.85
C PRO A 24 4.58 8.13 -7.87
N PRO A 25 4.18 6.93 -7.42
CA PRO A 25 3.88 5.83 -8.32
C PRO A 25 2.63 6.14 -9.15
N THR A 26 2.57 5.62 -10.37
CA THR A 26 1.37 5.62 -11.19
C THR A 26 0.27 4.74 -10.56
N PRO A 27 -1.00 4.90 -10.97
CA PRO A 27 -2.09 4.03 -10.51
C PRO A 27 -1.82 2.53 -10.75
N GLU A 28 -1.20 2.19 -11.87
CA GLU A 28 -0.87 0.78 -12.18
C GLU A 28 0.25 0.24 -11.27
N GLU A 29 1.24 1.07 -10.96
CA GLU A 29 2.33 0.70 -10.04
C GLU A 29 1.82 0.52 -8.61
N ILE A 30 0.91 1.40 -8.15
CA ILE A 30 0.36 1.28 -6.80
C ILE A 30 -0.53 0.04 -6.68
N ASP A 31 -1.33 -0.29 -7.69
CA ASP A 31 -2.13 -1.51 -7.71
C ASP A 31 -1.25 -2.77 -7.63
N LYS A 32 -0.14 -2.79 -8.36
CA LYS A 32 0.83 -3.90 -8.32
C LYS A 32 1.48 -4.03 -6.96
N ILE A 33 2.01 -2.93 -6.40
CA ILE A 33 2.64 -2.93 -5.07
C ILE A 33 1.65 -3.42 -4.02
N PHE A 34 0.41 -2.94 -4.05
CA PHE A 34 -0.61 -3.40 -3.09
C PHE A 34 -0.89 -4.90 -3.24
N ALA A 35 -1.05 -5.39 -4.47
CA ALA A 35 -1.28 -6.81 -4.73
C ALA A 35 -0.13 -7.71 -4.24
N ASP A 36 1.13 -7.30 -4.46
CA ASP A 36 2.33 -8.03 -3.99
C ASP A 36 2.38 -8.15 -2.45
N HIS A 37 1.71 -7.24 -1.75
CA HIS A 37 1.60 -7.23 -0.28
C HIS A 37 0.22 -7.69 0.24
N GLU A 38 -0.53 -8.46 -0.57
CA GLU A 38 -1.87 -9.02 -0.22
C GLU A 38 -2.92 -7.95 0.11
N MET A 39 -2.76 -6.76 -0.47
CA MET A 39 -3.69 -5.66 -0.36
C MET A 39 -4.37 -5.42 -1.70
N LYS A 40 -5.57 -4.83 -1.64
CA LYS A 40 -6.34 -4.43 -2.81
C LYS A 40 -6.77 -2.99 -2.67
N VAL A 41 -6.52 -2.19 -3.70
CA VAL A 41 -7.09 -0.84 -3.80
C VAL A 41 -8.57 -0.97 -4.12
N VAL A 42 -9.43 -0.37 -3.28
CA VAL A 42 -10.90 -0.50 -3.37
C VAL A 42 -11.62 0.80 -3.73
N GLY A 43 -10.87 1.86 -4.03
CA GLY A 43 -11.46 3.16 -4.34
C GLY A 43 -10.43 4.20 -4.76
N PRO A 44 -10.89 5.38 -5.19
CA PRO A 44 -10.01 6.47 -5.59
C PRO A 44 -9.23 7.03 -4.39
N PRO A 45 -8.10 7.72 -4.63
CA PRO A 45 -7.36 8.42 -3.58
C PRO A 45 -8.25 9.42 -2.85
N VAL A 46 -8.03 9.57 -1.54
CA VAL A 46 -8.71 10.59 -0.74
C VAL A 46 -8.26 11.96 -1.23
N LYS A 47 -9.22 12.81 -1.61
CA LYS A 47 -8.97 14.21 -1.93
C LYS A 47 -8.73 14.97 -0.62
N ILE A 48 -7.69 15.78 -0.57
CA ILE A 48 -7.49 16.75 0.50
C ILE A 48 -8.25 18.02 0.03
N ASP A 49 -9.34 18.35 0.72
CA ASP A 49 -10.01 19.66 0.59
C ASP A 49 -9.36 20.65 1.55
#